data_AF-A0AAE3SHX4-F1
#
_entry.id   AF-A0AAE3SHX4-F1
#
_cell.length_a   1.000
_cell.length_b   1.000
_cell.length_c   1.000
_cell.angle_alpha   90.00
_cell.angle_beta   90.00
_cell.angle_gamma   90.00
#
_symmetry.space_group_name_H-M   'P 1'
#
loop_
_entity.id
_entity.type
_entity.pdbx_description
1 polymer ?
#
loop_
_entity_poly.entity_id
_entity_poly.type
_entity_poly.pdbx_seq_one_letter_code
_entity_poly.pdbx_strand_id
1 'polypeptide(L)'
;KVAGVQITSGANPGATQNVIIRGASSFGSNQPLYVVDGVPLVNNQNANADRLNSYVDFGSGLNAVNPDDIADISVLKGAAATVLYGSRAANGAILITTKSGKNTDGKMKFKYSGSIGISEISRVPEMQKTFGQGWSGMHALDENGNWGPRYDGQMRPWGNVVDNSQQVAPFSYI
;
A
#
# COMPACT_ATOMS: atom_id res chain seq x y z
N LYS A 1 -5.15 5.44 17.11
CA LYS A 1 -3.67 5.32 17.07
C LYS A 1 -3.20 4.77 18.41
N VAL A 2 -2.29 3.79 18.43
CA VAL A 2 -1.87 3.07 19.65
C VAL A 2 -0.35 2.96 19.70
N ALA A 3 0.27 3.32 20.83
CA ALA A 3 1.73 3.22 21.00
C ALA A 3 2.21 1.76 20.96
N GLY A 4 3.35 1.53 20.29
CA GLY A 4 3.95 0.19 20.13
C GLY A 4 3.20 -0.70 19.12
N VAL A 5 2.27 -0.15 18.35
CA VAL A 5 1.60 -0.83 17.23
C VAL A 5 1.99 -0.10 15.96
N GLN A 6 2.75 -0.77 15.10
CA GLN A 6 3.11 -0.28 13.78
C GLN A 6 2.13 -0.84 12.77
N ILE A 7 1.55 0.04 11.95
CA ILE A 7 0.61 -0.32 10.88
C ILE A 7 1.14 0.29 9.60
N THR A 8 1.31 -0.54 8.57
CA THR A 8 1.71 -0.14 7.22
C THR A 8 0.79 -0.82 6.22
N SER A 9 0.28 -0.09 5.23
CA SER A 9 -0.56 -0.63 4.17
C SER A 9 0.26 -0.98 2.93
N GLY A 10 -0.16 -1.99 2.18
CA GLY A 10 0.29 -2.19 0.80
C GLY A 10 -0.07 -0.99 -0.09
N ALA A 11 0.61 -0.86 -1.22
CA ALA A 11 0.51 0.32 -2.09
C ALA A 11 -0.79 0.38 -2.91
N ASN A 12 -1.43 -0.77 -3.15
CA ASN A 12 -2.59 -0.88 -4.04
C ASN A 12 -3.91 -0.90 -3.26
N PRO A 13 -5.03 -0.45 -3.88
CA PRO A 13 -6.35 -0.64 -3.30
C PRO A 13 -6.61 -2.10 -2.93
N GLY A 14 -7.13 -2.32 -1.72
CA GLY A 14 -7.42 -3.67 -1.22
C GLY A 14 -6.20 -4.50 -0.82
N ALA A 15 -4.97 -3.97 -0.92
CA ALA A 15 -3.77 -4.68 -0.49
C ALA A 15 -3.77 -4.99 1.01
N THR A 16 -2.86 -5.88 1.41
CA THR A 16 -2.75 -6.34 2.80
C THR A 16 -2.33 -5.20 3.73
N GLN A 17 -2.91 -5.16 4.94
CA GLN A 17 -2.38 -4.33 6.02
C GLN A 17 -1.37 -5.12 6.85
N ASN A 18 -0.16 -4.60 6.95
CA ASN A 18 0.88 -5.16 7.80
C ASN A 18 0.84 -4.52 9.19
N VAL A 19 0.63 -5.34 10.22
CA VAL A 19 0.52 -4.88 11.60
C VAL A 19 1.56 -5.63 12.44
N ILE A 20 2.34 -4.88 13.20
CA ILE A 20 3.40 -5.41 14.07
C ILE A 20 3.27 -4.77 15.45
N ILE A 21 3.23 -5.60 16.49
CA ILE A 21 3.14 -5.15 17.89
C ILE A 21 4.50 -5.34 18.56
N ARG A 22 5.09 -4.25 19.05
CA ARG A 22 6.40 -4.21 19.73
C ARG A 22 7.59 -4.70 18.88
N GLY A 23 7.51 -4.53 17.56
CA GLY A 23 8.58 -4.90 16.63
C GLY A 23 8.54 -6.37 16.22
N ALA A 24 9.47 -6.76 15.36
CA ALA A 24 9.56 -8.14 14.88
C ALA A 24 10.19 -9.05 15.95
N SER A 25 9.50 -10.15 16.26
CA SER A 25 9.90 -11.19 17.21
C SER A 25 10.36 -12.47 16.50
N SER A 26 10.11 -12.59 15.20
CA SER A 26 10.39 -13.77 14.37
C SER A 26 10.97 -13.37 13.01
N PHE A 27 11.74 -14.28 12.40
CA PHE A 27 12.18 -14.18 11.01
C PHE A 27 11.07 -14.56 10.00
N GLY A 28 9.96 -15.12 10.49
CA GLY A 28 8.78 -15.46 9.69
C GLY A 28 7.64 -14.45 9.85
N SER A 29 6.44 -14.93 10.13
CA SER A 29 5.26 -14.08 10.34
C SER A 29 5.30 -13.37 11.68
N ASN A 30 5.13 -12.04 11.65
CA ASN A 30 5.07 -11.16 12.82
C ASN A 30 3.66 -10.54 13.01
N GLN A 31 2.67 -11.05 12.28
CA GLN A 31 1.29 -10.58 12.39
C GLN A 31 0.70 -10.97 13.76
N PRO A 32 -0.11 -10.09 14.39
CA PRO A 32 -0.84 -10.45 15.58
C PRO A 32 -1.99 -11.41 15.24
N LEU A 33 -2.51 -12.07 16.28
CA LEU A 33 -3.78 -12.79 16.16
C LEU A 33 -4.94 -11.80 16.12
N TYR A 34 -5.82 -11.92 15.13
CA TYR A 34 -7.09 -11.20 15.13
C TYR A 34 -8.18 -12.10 15.72
N VAL A 35 -8.99 -11.56 16.61
CA VAL A 35 -10.09 -12.28 17.25
C VAL A 35 -11.34 -11.44 17.13
N VAL A 36 -12.38 -11.97 16.48
CA VAL A 36 -13.67 -11.29 16.31
C VAL A 36 -14.68 -12.01 17.18
N ASP A 37 -15.28 -11.30 18.14
CA ASP A 37 -16.28 -11.84 19.07
C ASP A 37 -15.86 -13.16 19.75
N GLY A 38 -14.58 -13.25 20.10
CA GLY A 38 -13.98 -14.42 20.76
C GLY A 38 -13.48 -15.51 19.81
N VAL A 39 -13.78 -15.44 18.51
CA VAL A 39 -13.35 -16.41 17.51
C VAL A 39 -12.11 -15.92 16.75
N PRO A 40 -11.02 -16.70 16.70
CA PRO A 40 -9.84 -16.35 15.91
C PRO A 40 -10.15 -16.22 14.41
N LEU A 41 -9.74 -15.10 13.82
CA LEU A 41 -9.86 -14.84 12.39
C LEU A 41 -8.60 -15.32 11.66
N VAL A 42 -8.80 -16.00 10.52
CA VAL A 42 -7.71 -16.42 9.64
C VAL A 42 -7.28 -15.23 8.80
N ASN A 43 -6.08 -14.69 9.06
CA ASN A 43 -5.55 -13.52 8.36
C ASN A 43 -4.42 -13.90 7.37
N ASN A 44 -4.73 -14.76 6.41
CA ASN A 44 -3.77 -15.11 5.37
C ASN A 44 -3.54 -13.92 4.44
N GLN A 45 -2.28 -13.67 4.08
CA GLN A 45 -1.90 -12.63 3.11
C GLN A 45 -1.93 -13.26 1.71
N ASN A 46 -2.80 -12.78 0.84
CA ASN A 46 -2.96 -13.30 -0.52
C ASN A 46 -2.09 -12.48 -1.48
N ALA A 47 -0.79 -12.77 -1.49
CA ALA A 47 0.16 -12.10 -2.37
C ALA A 47 1.02 -13.11 -3.13
N ASN A 48 1.43 -12.74 -4.35
CA ASN A 48 2.38 -13.54 -5.13
C ASN A 48 3.76 -13.56 -4.43
N ALA A 49 4.42 -14.72 -4.47
CA ALA A 49 5.75 -14.92 -3.90
C ALA A 49 6.86 -14.25 -4.74
N ASP A 50 6.69 -14.17 -6.06
CA ASP A 50 7.67 -13.49 -6.92
C ASP A 50 7.51 -11.97 -6.81
N ARG A 51 8.35 -11.39 -5.96
CA ARG A 51 8.35 -9.96 -5.67
C ARG A 51 9.01 -9.10 -6.76
N LEU A 52 9.72 -9.71 -7.71
CA LEU A 52 10.53 -8.99 -8.69
C LEU A 52 9.82 -8.84 -10.03
N ASN A 53 9.16 -9.90 -10.52
CA ASN A 53 8.60 -9.88 -11.87
C ASN A 53 7.07 -9.90 -11.91
N SER A 54 6.40 -10.40 -10.87
CA SER A 54 4.94 -10.64 -10.90
C SER A 54 4.22 -10.35 -9.58
N TYR A 55 4.75 -9.40 -8.80
CA TYR A 55 4.21 -9.09 -7.48
C TYR A 55 2.81 -8.47 -7.57
N VAL A 56 1.84 -9.14 -6.95
CA VAL A 56 0.49 -8.63 -6.74
C VAL A 56 0.06 -9.02 -5.32
N ASP A 57 -0.62 -8.10 -4.64
CA ASP A 57 -1.20 -8.30 -3.30
C ASP A 57 -2.71 -8.08 -3.39
N PHE A 58 -3.47 -9.16 -3.19
CA PHE A 58 -4.93 -9.19 -3.23
C PHE A 58 -5.58 -8.99 -1.85
N GLY A 59 -4.80 -8.59 -0.85
CA GLY A 59 -5.30 -8.32 0.49
C GLY A 59 -5.17 -9.50 1.43
N SER A 60 -5.84 -9.35 2.58
CA SER A 60 -5.78 -10.32 3.67
C SER A 60 -7.15 -10.60 4.26
N GLY A 61 -7.25 -11.64 5.10
CA GLY A 61 -8.50 -11.98 5.79
C GLY A 61 -9.07 -10.83 6.63
N LEU A 62 -8.22 -9.95 7.16
CA LEU A 62 -8.64 -8.77 7.91
C LEU A 62 -9.47 -7.80 7.05
N ASN A 63 -9.19 -7.69 5.75
CA ASN A 63 -9.89 -6.80 4.84
C ASN A 63 -11.40 -7.14 4.73
N ALA A 64 -11.80 -8.35 5.11
CA ALA A 64 -13.20 -8.78 5.13
C ALA A 64 -14.01 -8.21 6.31
N VAL A 65 -13.35 -7.66 7.33
CA VAL A 65 -14.04 -7.06 8.48
C VAL A 65 -14.58 -5.70 8.09
N ASN A 66 -15.90 -5.54 8.09
CA ASN A 66 -16.55 -4.26 7.85
C ASN A 66 -16.27 -3.29 9.02
N PRO A 67 -15.63 -2.13 8.79
CA PRO A 67 -15.35 -1.16 9.85
C PRO A 67 -16.63 -0.60 10.49
N ASP A 68 -17.75 -0.54 9.75
CA ASP A 68 -19.02 -0.06 10.28
C ASP A 68 -19.67 -1.01 11.29
N ASP A 69 -19.24 -2.27 11.36
CA ASP A 69 -19.76 -3.26 12.31
C ASP A 69 -18.96 -3.31 13.61
N ILE A 70 -17.81 -2.65 13.69
CA ILE A 70 -16.92 -2.65 14.85
C ILE A 70 -17.49 -1.76 15.97
N ALA A 71 -17.68 -2.34 17.16
CA ALA A 71 -18.06 -1.62 18.38
C ALA A 71 -16.83 -1.20 19.21
N ASP A 72 -15.88 -2.10 19.40
CA ASP A 72 -14.64 -1.85 20.15
C ASP A 72 -13.44 -2.60 19.56
N ILE A 73 -12.25 -2.03 19.73
CA ILE A 73 -10.97 -2.66 19.39
C ILE A 73 -10.05 -2.59 20.61
N SER A 74 -9.63 -3.76 21.08
CA SER A 74 -8.72 -3.92 22.22
C SER A 74 -7.43 -4.60 21.79
N VAL A 75 -6.28 -3.99 22.09
CA VAL A 75 -4.96 -4.50 21.66
C VAL A 75 -4.19 -5.09 22.85
N LEU A 76 -3.94 -6.40 22.78
CA LEU A 76 -3.15 -7.15 23.76
C LEU A 76 -1.68 -7.17 23.32
N LYS A 77 -0.85 -6.37 24.01
CA LYS A 77 0.53 -6.11 23.58
C LYS A 77 1.59 -7.06 24.16
N GLY A 78 1.23 -7.95 25.08
CA GLY A 78 2.18 -8.78 25.79
C GLY A 78 1.65 -10.18 26.10
N ALA A 79 2.59 -11.13 26.23
CA ALA A 79 2.31 -12.55 26.40
C ALA A 79 1.42 -12.87 27.62
N ALA A 80 1.51 -12.10 28.71
CA ALA A 80 0.69 -12.30 29.90
C ALA A 80 -0.81 -11.99 29.66
N ALA A 81 -1.11 -11.07 28.74
CA ALA A 81 -2.49 -10.72 28.40
C ALA A 81 -3.10 -11.66 27.36
N THR A 82 -2.28 -12.46 26.66
CA THR A 82 -2.70 -13.29 25.53
C THR A 82 -2.78 -14.79 25.85
N VAL A 83 -2.64 -15.18 27.14
CA VAL A 83 -2.64 -16.58 27.60
C VAL A 83 -3.86 -17.36 27.11
N LEU A 84 -5.03 -16.71 27.05
CA LEU A 84 -6.28 -17.34 26.57
C LEU A 84 -6.24 -17.79 25.11
N TYR A 85 -5.35 -17.22 24.28
CA TYR A 85 -5.24 -17.51 22.85
C TYR A 85 -3.99 -18.34 22.49
N GLY A 86 -3.14 -18.63 23.48
CA GLY A 86 -1.97 -19.48 23.34
C GLY A 86 -0.90 -18.94 22.38
N SER A 87 -0.15 -19.85 21.76
CA SER A 87 1.01 -19.53 20.90
C SER A 87 0.68 -18.63 19.71
N ARG A 88 -0.56 -18.68 19.20
CA ARG A 88 -1.03 -17.83 18.10
C ARG A 88 -0.97 -16.34 18.43
N ALA A 89 -1.03 -15.99 19.71
CA ALA A 89 -0.97 -14.61 20.19
C ALA A 89 0.39 -14.25 20.82
N ALA A 90 1.44 -15.00 20.49
CA ALA A 90 2.83 -14.67 20.88
C ALA A 90 3.28 -13.30 20.33
N ASN A 91 2.80 -12.94 19.14
CA ASN A 91 3.03 -11.64 18.50
C ASN A 91 2.01 -10.56 18.96
N GLY A 92 1.25 -10.85 20.02
CA GLY A 92 0.11 -10.04 20.46
C GLY A 92 -1.20 -10.45 19.80
N ALA A 93 -2.30 -9.85 20.27
CA ALA A 93 -3.63 -10.06 19.72
C ALA A 93 -4.42 -8.75 19.61
N ILE A 94 -5.28 -8.68 18.61
CA ILE A 94 -6.24 -7.60 18.39
C ILE A 94 -7.63 -8.20 18.51
N LEU A 95 -8.31 -7.81 19.59
CA LEU A 95 -9.68 -8.18 19.88
C LEU A 95 -10.60 -7.16 19.20
N ILE A 96 -11.54 -7.67 18.41
CA ILE A 96 -12.58 -6.91 17.75
C ILE A 96 -13.90 -7.39 18.32
N THR A 97 -14.68 -6.47 18.85
CA THR A 97 -16.05 -6.73 19.28
C THR A 97 -17.01 -6.06 18.31
N THR A 98 -17.96 -6.81 17.76
CA THR A 98 -18.95 -6.28 16.83
C THR A 98 -20.14 -5.64 17.54
N LYS A 99 -20.86 -4.78 16.83
CA LYS A 99 -22.07 -4.13 17.34
C LYS A 99 -23.17 -5.17 17.52
N SER A 100 -23.76 -5.17 18.71
CA SER A 100 -24.99 -5.90 19.01
C SER A 100 -26.17 -4.93 19.14
N GLY A 101 -27.39 -5.45 18.93
CA GLY A 101 -28.61 -4.67 19.13
C GLY A 101 -28.74 -4.21 20.58
N LYS A 102 -28.65 -2.88 20.80
CA LYS A 102 -28.79 -2.26 22.13
C LYS A 102 -29.64 -1.01 22.01
N ASN A 103 -30.34 -0.66 23.09
CA ASN A 103 -31.08 0.59 23.25
C ASN A 103 -32.10 0.84 22.12
N THR A 104 -32.83 -0.17 21.67
CA THR A 104 -33.83 -0.01 20.58
C THR A 104 -35.16 0.51 21.10
N ASP A 105 -35.46 0.38 22.39
CA ASP A 105 -36.76 0.73 23.03
C ASP A 105 -37.97 0.15 22.27
N GLY A 106 -37.78 -1.05 21.69
CA GLY A 106 -38.79 -1.71 20.85
C GLY A 106 -39.00 -1.07 19.46
N LYS A 107 -38.21 -0.06 19.09
CA LYS A 107 -38.30 0.64 17.80
C LYS A 107 -37.21 0.18 16.84
N MET A 108 -37.57 0.12 15.56
CA MET A 108 -36.61 -0.11 14.48
C MET A 108 -35.64 1.08 14.40
N LYS A 109 -34.34 0.79 14.40
CA LYS A 109 -33.27 1.78 14.19
C LYS A 109 -32.47 1.38 12.96
N PHE A 110 -32.33 2.29 12.01
CA PHE A 110 -31.55 2.10 10.79
C PHE A 110 -30.44 3.15 10.73
N LYS A 111 -29.25 2.75 10.26
CA LYS A 111 -28.12 3.64 10.01
C LYS A 111 -27.64 3.41 8.58
N TYR A 112 -27.45 4.50 7.85
CA TYR A 112 -26.87 4.51 6.51
C TYR A 112 -25.57 5.33 6.51
N SER A 113 -24.56 4.82 5.83
CA SER A 113 -23.27 5.48 5.55
C SER A 113 -23.00 5.41 4.05
N GLY A 114 -22.60 6.53 3.46
CA GLY A 114 -22.22 6.64 2.06
C GLY A 114 -21.10 7.66 1.92
N SER A 115 -20.08 7.34 1.12
CA SER A 115 -18.94 8.24 0.89
C SER A 115 -18.35 8.02 -0.50
N ILE A 116 -17.69 9.04 -1.04
CA ILE A 116 -16.95 9.00 -2.30
C ILE A 116 -15.50 9.40 -1.99
N GLY A 117 -14.56 8.60 -2.47
CA GLY A 117 -13.13 8.86 -2.34
C GLY A 117 -12.48 8.96 -3.72
N ILE A 118 -11.62 9.97 -3.90
CA ILE A 118 -10.80 10.16 -5.09
C ILE A 118 -9.33 10.13 -4.64
N SER A 119 -8.50 9.35 -5.34
CA SER A 119 -7.08 9.19 -5.04
C SER A 119 -6.24 9.79 -6.15
N GLU A 120 -5.24 10.58 -5.77
CA GLU A 120 -4.27 11.20 -6.68
C GLU A 120 -2.85 10.71 -6.36
N ILE A 121 -1.92 10.88 -7.32
CA ILE A 121 -0.52 10.50 -7.14
C ILE A 121 0.08 11.34 -6.02
N SER A 122 0.56 10.69 -4.94
CA SER A 122 1.08 11.41 -3.77
C SER A 122 2.43 12.09 -4.04
N ARG A 123 3.33 11.41 -4.76
CA ARG A 123 4.67 11.91 -5.04
C ARG A 123 5.25 11.20 -6.26
N VAL A 124 5.98 11.96 -7.07
CA VAL A 124 6.85 11.44 -8.13
C VAL A 124 8.31 11.81 -7.84
N PRO A 125 9.29 11.09 -8.38
CA PRO A 125 10.68 11.48 -8.32
C PRO A 125 10.90 12.89 -8.89
N GLU A 126 11.83 13.64 -8.32
CA GLU A 126 12.29 14.89 -8.90
C GLU A 126 13.23 14.58 -10.07
N MET A 127 12.78 14.88 -11.28
CA MET A 127 13.55 14.66 -12.50
C MET A 127 14.48 15.85 -12.74
N GLN A 128 15.70 15.57 -13.21
CA GLN A 128 16.59 16.63 -13.70
C GLN A 128 16.00 17.28 -14.96
N LYS A 129 16.22 18.59 -15.14
CA LYS A 129 15.65 19.40 -16.23
C LYS A 129 16.71 20.19 -17.02
N THR A 130 17.97 19.76 -16.95
CA THR A 130 19.12 20.45 -17.54
C THR A 130 19.61 19.78 -18.81
N PHE A 131 19.65 18.45 -18.83
CA PHE A 131 20.17 17.67 -19.95
C PHE A 131 19.06 16.86 -20.60
N GLY A 132 19.08 16.75 -21.93
CA GLY A 132 18.12 15.93 -22.67
C GLY A 132 18.68 14.55 -23.02
N GLN A 133 17.99 13.87 -23.93
CA GLN A 133 18.29 12.52 -24.36
C GLN A 133 19.75 12.36 -24.81
N GLY A 134 20.42 11.32 -24.30
CA GLY A 134 21.77 10.94 -24.71
C GLY A 134 22.69 10.59 -23.55
N TRP A 135 23.99 10.47 -23.87
CA TRP A 135 25.03 10.05 -22.94
C TRP A 135 26.32 10.83 -23.16
N SER A 136 27.14 11.00 -22.12
CA SER A 136 28.42 11.73 -22.18
C SER A 136 28.31 13.13 -22.82
N GLY A 137 27.16 13.80 -22.70
CA GLY A 137 26.90 15.11 -23.30
C GLY A 137 26.57 15.09 -24.80
N MET A 138 26.49 13.92 -25.43
CA MET A 138 26.17 13.75 -26.84
C MET A 138 24.71 13.37 -27.04
N HIS A 139 24.07 13.91 -28.08
CA HIS A 139 22.69 13.56 -28.42
C HIS A 139 22.67 12.19 -29.10
N ALA A 140 21.99 11.22 -28.49
CA ALA A 140 21.91 9.85 -28.97
C ALA A 140 20.45 9.37 -28.89
N LEU A 141 19.87 9.00 -30.03
CA LEU A 141 18.45 8.65 -30.15
C LEU A 141 18.15 7.22 -29.68
N ASP A 142 19.17 6.38 -29.64
CA ASP A 142 19.18 5.02 -29.14
C ASP A 142 19.34 4.93 -27.61
N GLU A 143 19.61 6.05 -26.95
CA GLU A 143 19.74 6.15 -25.50
C GLU A 143 18.40 6.49 -24.83
N ASN A 144 18.11 5.85 -23.70
CA ASN A 144 16.93 6.12 -22.88
C ASN A 144 17.21 7.05 -21.68
N GLY A 145 18.47 7.46 -21.51
CA GLY A 145 18.92 8.38 -20.47
C GLY A 145 18.87 9.84 -20.91
N ASN A 146 18.71 10.73 -19.92
CA ASN A 146 18.79 12.18 -20.13
C ASN A 146 20.15 12.73 -19.66
N TRP A 147 21.25 12.26 -20.25
CA TRP A 147 22.62 12.70 -19.95
C TRP A 147 23.36 13.18 -21.21
N GLY A 148 22.59 13.60 -22.21
CA GLY A 148 23.06 14.19 -23.46
C GLY A 148 23.34 15.69 -23.32
N PRO A 149 23.18 16.47 -24.41
CA PRO A 149 23.41 17.90 -24.40
C PRO A 149 22.46 18.61 -23.43
N ARG A 150 22.78 19.86 -23.08
CA ARG A 150 21.86 20.70 -22.33
C ARG A 150 20.62 21.01 -23.18
N TYR A 151 19.48 21.17 -22.52
CA TYR A 151 18.30 21.77 -23.14
C TYR A 151 18.62 23.22 -23.52
N ASP A 152 18.72 23.47 -24.82
CA ASP A 152 19.13 24.74 -25.41
C ASP A 152 18.12 25.25 -26.46
N GLY A 153 17.02 24.53 -26.67
CA GLY A 153 15.98 24.88 -27.62
C GLY A 153 16.36 24.66 -29.09
N GLN A 154 17.54 24.12 -29.39
CA GLN A 154 17.93 23.81 -30.77
C GLN A 154 17.04 22.69 -31.33
N MET A 155 16.67 22.81 -32.61
CA MET A 155 15.94 21.73 -33.29
C MET A 155 16.86 20.52 -33.43
N ARG A 156 16.49 19.41 -32.80
CA ARG A 156 17.19 18.13 -32.90
C ARG A 156 16.24 17.05 -33.41
N PRO A 157 16.76 16.02 -34.10
CA PRO A 157 15.96 14.85 -34.45
C PRO A 157 15.24 14.28 -33.21
N TRP A 158 14.01 13.84 -33.40
CA TRP A 158 13.17 13.27 -32.34
C TRP A 158 12.43 12.05 -32.87
N GLY A 159 12.40 11.00 -32.03
CA GLY A 159 11.77 9.73 -32.38
C GLY A 159 12.47 8.97 -33.51
N ASN A 160 11.80 7.92 -33.98
CA ASN A 160 12.30 7.05 -35.04
C ASN A 160 12.04 7.65 -36.43
N VAL A 161 12.83 7.22 -37.43
CA VAL A 161 12.55 7.50 -38.84
C VAL A 161 11.30 6.70 -39.26
N VAL A 162 10.32 7.40 -39.83
CA VAL A 162 9.08 6.81 -40.38
C VAL A 162 8.89 7.36 -41.79
N ASP A 163 8.63 6.48 -42.76
CA ASP A 163 8.43 6.85 -44.18
C ASP A 163 9.56 7.74 -44.76
N ASN A 164 10.82 7.36 -44.49
CA ASN A 164 12.02 8.12 -44.87
C ASN A 164 12.07 9.57 -44.35
N SER A 165 11.27 9.90 -43.34
CA SER A 165 11.24 11.21 -42.69
C SER A 165 11.49 11.05 -41.20
N GLN A 166 12.16 12.03 -40.59
CA GLN A 166 12.36 12.07 -39.15
C GLN A 166 11.85 13.40 -38.62
N GLN A 167 11.12 13.33 -37.52
CA GLN A 167 10.62 14.52 -36.87
C GLN A 167 11.77 15.26 -36.19
N VAL A 168 11.63 16.58 -36.07
CA VAL A 168 12.54 17.42 -35.29
C VAL A 168 11.74 18.21 -34.27
N ALA A 169 12.29 18.36 -33.07
CA ALA A 169 11.67 19.11 -31.99
C ALA A 169 12.71 20.04 -31.34
N PRO A 170 12.27 21.18 -30.77
CA PRO A 170 13.16 22.01 -29.97
C PRO A 170 13.63 21.20 -28.76
N PHE A 171 14.94 21.21 -28.51
CA PHE A 171 15.51 20.45 -27.41
C PHE A 171 15.29 21.16 -26.08
N SER A 172 14.11 20.94 -25.50
CA SER A 172 13.65 21.51 -24.23
C SER A 172 13.06 20.45 -23.32
N TYR A 173 13.07 20.72 -22.02
CA TYR A 173 12.29 19.95 -21.05
C TYR A 173 10.78 20.20 -21.32
N ILE A 174 10.00 19.13 -21.37
CA ILE A 174 8.53 19.16 -21.56
C ILE A 174 7.86 19.06 -20.19
#